data_AF-A0A9D0M1E2-F1
#
_entry.id   AF-A0A9D0M1E2-F1
#
_cell.length_a   1.000
_cell.length_b   1.000
_cell.length_c   1.000
_cell.angle_alpha   90.00
_cell.angle_beta   90.00
_cell.angle_gamma   90.00
#
_symmetry.space_group_name_H-M   'P 1'
#
loop_
_entity.id
_entity.type
_entity.pdbx_description
1 polymer ?
#
loop_
_entity_poly.entity_id
_entity_poly.type
_entity_poly.pdbx_seq_one_letter_code
_entity_poly.pdbx_strand_id
1 'polypeptide(L)'
;MHTFQIAPAVLDNYRNGKLTDERIDFLKAQATEQLAEIAQNAPLLERFVKQVNAPEKIDDTLLWFLFMSNEDICDAYIDQFGKNFREMIPVSDLADLLLYAVHLKKVKEITLDGFEYLMEYQHEGKDEVDQYCFMNVLLYVQKSKEASLEF
;
A
#
# COMPACT_ATOMS: atom_id res chain seq x y z
N MET A 1 -2.56 9.18 9.25
CA MET A 1 -2.51 8.87 7.81
C MET A 1 -3.32 9.91 7.02
N HIS A 2 -2.68 10.68 6.15
CA HIS A 2 -3.27 11.72 5.31
C HIS A 2 -4.22 11.16 4.25
N THR A 3 -3.89 10.01 3.66
CA THR A 3 -4.71 9.35 2.63
C THR A 3 -6.13 9.07 3.13
N PHE A 4 -6.31 8.73 4.41
CA PHE A 4 -7.63 8.51 5.00
C PHE A 4 -8.47 9.80 5.13
N GLN A 5 -7.86 10.98 5.08
CA GLN A 5 -8.56 12.26 5.13
C GLN A 5 -9.22 12.64 3.79
N ILE A 6 -8.84 11.98 2.69
CA ILE A 6 -9.39 12.24 1.34
C ILE A 6 -10.90 11.98 1.32
N ALA A 7 -11.67 12.88 0.72
CA ALA A 7 -13.12 12.77 0.64
C ALA A 7 -13.56 11.50 -0.12
N PRO A 8 -14.62 10.79 0.31
CA PRO A 8 -15.10 9.56 -0.35
C PRO A 8 -15.32 9.68 -1.86
N ALA A 9 -15.92 10.78 -2.31
CA ALA A 9 -16.17 11.02 -3.74
C ALA A 9 -14.86 11.16 -4.54
N VAL A 10 -13.81 11.74 -3.96
CA VAL A 10 -12.50 11.87 -4.61
C VAL A 10 -11.81 10.51 -4.69
N LEU A 11 -11.88 9.70 -3.63
CA LEU A 11 -11.36 8.33 -3.64
C LEU A 11 -12.05 7.48 -4.71
N ASP A 12 -13.38 7.55 -4.82
CA ASP A 12 -14.13 6.77 -5.80
C ASP A 12 -13.81 7.20 -7.24
N ASN A 13 -13.71 8.51 -7.49
CA ASN A 13 -13.29 9.03 -8.79
C ASN A 13 -11.85 8.62 -9.14
N TYR A 14 -10.92 8.76 -8.20
CA TYR A 14 -9.52 8.36 -8.42
C TYR A 14 -9.44 6.87 -8.72
N ARG A 15 -10.08 6.01 -7.90
CA ARG A 15 -10.15 4.57 -8.16
C ARG A 15 -10.63 4.37 -9.60
N ASN A 16 -11.83 4.84 -9.93
CA ASN A 16 -12.46 4.53 -11.21
C ASN A 16 -11.74 5.12 -12.43
N GLY A 17 -10.97 6.21 -12.25
CA GLY A 17 -10.25 6.89 -13.32
C GLY A 17 -8.77 6.52 -13.46
N LYS A 18 -8.14 5.92 -12.43
CA LYS A 18 -6.69 5.64 -12.42
C LYS A 18 -6.32 4.22 -11.98
N LEU A 19 -7.08 3.60 -11.09
CA LEU A 19 -6.81 2.24 -10.62
C LEU A 19 -7.74 1.24 -11.31
N THR A 20 -7.23 0.61 -12.37
CA THR A 20 -7.96 -0.47 -13.03
C THR A 20 -8.03 -1.70 -12.13
N ASP A 21 -9.05 -2.54 -12.34
CA ASP A 21 -9.15 -3.84 -11.66
C ASP A 21 -7.94 -4.72 -11.97
N GLU A 22 -7.46 -4.71 -13.21
CA GLU A 22 -6.24 -5.42 -13.62
C GLU A 22 -5.01 -5.01 -12.79
N ARG A 23 -4.87 -3.71 -12.48
CA ARG A 23 -3.77 -3.20 -11.65
C ARG A 23 -3.91 -3.67 -10.21
N ILE A 24 -5.12 -3.63 -9.64
CA ILE A 24 -5.39 -4.09 -8.29
C ILE A 24 -5.11 -5.60 -8.17
N ASP A 25 -5.56 -6.39 -9.15
CA ASP A 25 -5.36 -7.84 -9.15
C ASP A 25 -3.88 -8.20 -9.32
N PHE A 26 -3.14 -7.47 -10.16
CA PHE A 26 -1.68 -7.57 -10.23
C PHE A 26 -1.02 -7.32 -8.87
N LEU A 27 -1.39 -6.24 -8.17
CA LEU A 27 -0.83 -5.90 -6.87
C LEU A 27 -1.14 -6.96 -5.81
N LYS A 28 -2.37 -7.50 -5.80
CA LYS A 28 -2.75 -8.60 -4.89
C LYS A 28 -1.96 -9.87 -5.17
N ALA A 29 -1.81 -10.23 -6.44
CA ALA A 29 -1.02 -11.40 -6.83
C ALA A 29 0.44 -11.26 -6.38
N GLN A 30 1.03 -10.08 -6.59
CA GLN A 30 2.37 -9.75 -6.11
C GLN A 30 2.45 -9.84 -4.58
N ALA A 31 1.48 -9.29 -3.86
CA ALA A 31 1.43 -9.38 -2.40
C ALA A 31 1.40 -10.84 -1.91
N THR A 32 0.53 -11.66 -2.49
CA THR A 32 0.44 -13.09 -2.15
C THR A 32 1.75 -13.83 -2.44
N GLU A 33 2.37 -13.59 -3.60
CA GLU A 33 3.64 -14.22 -3.96
C GLU A 33 4.75 -13.88 -2.96
N GLN A 34 4.94 -12.59 -2.68
CA GLN A 34 6.03 -12.13 -1.83
C GLN A 34 5.83 -12.51 -0.36
N LEU A 35 4.59 -12.51 0.13
CA LEU A 35 4.26 -13.02 1.46
C LEU A 35 4.49 -14.54 1.57
N ALA A 36 4.19 -15.30 0.52
CA ALA A 36 4.48 -16.73 0.47
C ALA A 36 5.99 -17.02 0.42
N GLU A 37 6.78 -16.15 -0.22
CA GLU A 37 8.24 -16.26 -0.25
C GLU A 37 8.86 -15.98 1.12
N ILE A 38 8.54 -14.84 1.75
CA ILE A 38 9.09 -14.53 3.08
C ILE A 38 8.69 -15.60 4.11
N ALA A 39 7.51 -16.20 3.99
CA ALA A 39 7.07 -17.31 4.83
C ALA A 39 7.95 -18.57 4.73
N GLN A 40 8.69 -18.75 3.62
CA GLN A 40 9.64 -19.85 3.45
C GLN A 40 10.98 -19.58 4.15
N ASN A 41 11.25 -18.35 4.58
CA ASN A 41 12.45 -17.98 5.31
C ASN A 41 12.12 -17.62 6.76
N ALA A 42 12.16 -18.62 7.65
CA ALA A 42 11.81 -18.45 9.05
C ALA A 42 12.59 -17.33 9.77
N PRO A 43 13.92 -17.19 9.61
CA PRO A 43 14.66 -16.08 10.23
C PRO A 43 14.19 -14.69 9.78
N LEU A 44 13.95 -14.50 8.49
CA LEU A 44 13.49 -13.22 7.95
C LEU A 44 12.05 -12.92 8.38
N LEU A 45 11.18 -13.93 8.34
CA LEU A 45 9.80 -13.83 8.82
C LEU A 45 9.75 -13.44 10.30
N GLU A 46 10.56 -14.07 11.16
CA GLU A 46 10.61 -13.76 12.58
C GLU A 46 11.05 -12.31 12.83
N ARG A 47 12.09 -11.85 12.10
CA ARG A 47 12.53 -10.45 12.17
C ARG A 47 11.41 -9.49 11.74
N PHE A 48 10.74 -9.79 10.63
CA PHE A 48 9.62 -8.99 10.11
C PHE A 48 8.49 -8.88 11.13
N VAL A 49 7.98 -10.03 11.61
CA VAL A 49 6.88 -10.08 12.58
C VAL A 49 7.24 -9.33 13.87
N LYS A 50 8.48 -9.46 14.34
CA LYS A 50 8.95 -8.76 15.54
C LYS A 50 9.06 -7.25 15.35
N GLN A 51 9.54 -6.79 14.19
CA GLN A 51 9.71 -5.36 13.93
C GLN A 51 8.38 -4.65 13.71
N VAL A 52 7.47 -5.27 12.94
CA VAL A 52 6.15 -4.70 12.72
C VAL A 52 5.31 -4.84 13.97
N ASN A 53 5.34 -6.01 14.64
CA ASN A 53 4.48 -6.29 15.79
C ASN A 53 2.98 -6.09 15.45
N ALA A 54 2.60 -6.62 14.28
CA ALA A 54 1.22 -6.61 13.78
C ALA A 54 0.32 -7.53 14.64
N PRO A 55 -1.01 -7.28 14.67
CA PRO A 55 -1.97 -8.19 15.30
C PRO A 55 -1.97 -9.58 14.62
N GLU A 56 -2.40 -10.61 15.35
CA GLU A 56 -2.46 -11.99 14.83
C GLU A 56 -3.33 -12.13 13.57
N LYS A 57 -4.35 -11.29 13.43
CA LYS A 57 -5.22 -11.25 12.26
C LYS A 57 -5.05 -9.92 11.53
N ILE A 58 -4.54 -10.00 10.31
CA ILE A 58 -4.34 -8.87 9.41
C ILE A 58 -4.57 -9.32 7.97
N ASP A 59 -5.18 -8.46 7.16
CA ASP A 59 -5.38 -8.73 5.74
C ASP A 59 -4.03 -8.76 5.00
N ASP A 60 -3.84 -9.71 4.08
CA ASP A 60 -2.59 -9.89 3.33
C ASP A 60 -2.16 -8.63 2.60
N THR A 61 -3.11 -7.83 2.12
CA THR A 61 -2.86 -6.53 1.47
C THR A 61 -2.15 -5.58 2.43
N LEU A 62 -2.61 -5.52 3.68
CA LEU A 62 -2.05 -4.63 4.71
C LEU A 62 -0.74 -5.21 5.26
N LEU A 63 -0.64 -6.53 5.40
CA LEU A 63 0.59 -7.19 5.83
C LEU A 63 1.71 -6.97 4.81
N TRP A 64 1.40 -7.10 3.52
CA TRP A 64 2.34 -6.81 2.44
C TRP A 64 2.74 -5.33 2.41
N PHE A 65 1.80 -4.42 2.64
CA PHE A 65 2.11 -3.00 2.79
C PHE A 65 3.12 -2.77 3.95
N LEU A 66 2.89 -3.36 5.12
CA LEU A 66 3.79 -3.25 6.28
C LEU A 66 5.17 -3.86 6.01
N PHE A 67 5.20 -4.96 5.26
CA PHE A 67 6.43 -5.61 4.82
C PHE A 67 7.23 -4.69 3.89
N MET A 68 6.64 -4.26 2.79
CA MET A 68 7.35 -3.52 1.76
C MET A 68 7.64 -2.06 2.13
N SER A 69 6.94 -1.50 3.13
CA SER A 69 7.25 -0.18 3.70
C SER A 69 8.28 -0.24 4.84
N ASN A 70 8.78 -1.44 5.16
CA ASN A 70 9.88 -1.64 6.08
C ASN A 70 11.17 -1.89 5.28
N GLU A 71 11.95 -0.84 5.04
CA GLU A 71 13.20 -0.85 4.26
C GLU A 71 14.15 -1.95 4.72
N ASP A 72 14.40 -2.01 6.02
CA ASP A 72 15.29 -2.95 6.70
C ASP A 72 14.97 -4.43 6.37
N ILE A 73 13.67 -4.75 6.30
CA ILE A 73 13.18 -6.09 5.97
C ILE A 73 13.13 -6.30 4.47
N CYS A 74 12.73 -5.27 3.71
CA CYS A 74 12.65 -5.30 2.26
C CYS A 74 14.02 -5.55 1.63
N ASP A 75 15.07 -4.87 2.10
CA ASP A 75 16.45 -5.06 1.66
C ASP A 75 16.93 -6.48 1.93
N ALA A 76 16.69 -6.99 3.14
CA ALA A 76 17.05 -8.35 3.51
C ALA A 76 16.28 -9.40 2.66
N TYR A 77 15.03 -9.14 2.32
CA TYR A 77 14.25 -9.96 1.40
C TYR A 77 14.83 -9.94 -0.02
N ILE A 78 15.15 -8.76 -0.54
CA ILE A 78 15.75 -8.60 -1.87
C ILE A 78 17.04 -9.41 -1.99
N ASP A 79 17.94 -9.27 -1.02
CA ASP A 79 19.21 -9.99 -0.96
C ASP A 79 18.99 -11.51 -0.89
N GLN A 80 18.07 -11.95 -0.03
CA GLN A 80 17.81 -13.36 0.22
C GLN A 80 17.21 -14.09 -0.97
N PHE A 81 16.31 -13.43 -1.71
CA PHE A 81 15.60 -14.03 -2.85
C PHE A 81 16.16 -13.59 -4.21
N GLY A 82 17.26 -12.82 -4.22
CA GLY A 82 17.93 -12.35 -5.43
C GLY A 82 17.00 -11.53 -6.33
N LYS A 83 16.14 -10.71 -5.74
CA LYS A 83 15.14 -9.94 -6.48
C LYS A 83 15.79 -8.72 -7.14
N ASN A 84 15.42 -8.44 -8.38
CA ASN A 84 15.89 -7.27 -9.14
C ASN A 84 14.86 -6.13 -9.10
N PHE A 85 14.20 -5.92 -7.96
CA PHE A 85 13.53 -4.63 -7.77
C PHE A 85 14.64 -3.57 -7.86
N ARG A 86 14.46 -2.53 -8.68
CA ARG A 86 15.42 -1.40 -8.69
C ARG A 86 15.60 -0.92 -7.25
N GLU A 87 16.70 -0.21 -6.97
CA GLU A 87 17.18 0.31 -5.67
C GLU A 87 16.18 1.15 -4.82
N MET A 88 14.86 1.08 -5.06
CA MET A 88 13.80 1.69 -4.27
C MET A 88 12.58 0.77 -4.19
N ILE A 89 11.97 0.70 -3.00
CA ILE A 89 10.60 0.25 -2.77
C ILE A 89 9.69 0.81 -3.88
N PRO A 90 8.79 0.02 -4.50
CA PRO A 90 7.85 0.58 -5.47
C PRO A 90 6.79 1.39 -4.71
N VAL A 91 7.16 2.59 -4.27
CA VAL A 91 6.32 3.53 -3.52
C VAL A 91 5.02 3.79 -4.28
N SER A 92 5.03 3.76 -5.61
CA SER A 92 3.83 3.80 -6.45
C SER A 92 2.88 2.63 -6.21
N ASP A 93 3.41 1.41 -6.12
CA ASP A 93 2.62 0.18 -5.96
C ASP A 93 2.00 0.13 -4.56
N LEU A 94 2.79 0.51 -3.55
CA LEU A 94 2.29 0.63 -2.19
C LEU A 94 1.27 1.76 -2.05
N ALA A 95 1.45 2.89 -2.74
CA ALA A 95 0.50 3.99 -2.73
C ALA A 95 -0.82 3.64 -3.42
N ASP A 96 -0.78 2.95 -4.56
CA ASP A 96 -1.95 2.44 -5.26
C ASP A 96 -2.73 1.47 -4.34
N LEU A 97 -2.02 0.58 -3.66
CA LEU A 97 -2.63 -0.38 -2.76
C LEU A 97 -3.19 0.27 -1.49
N LEU A 98 -2.49 1.25 -0.93
CA LEU A 98 -2.96 2.02 0.22
C LEU A 98 -4.27 2.76 -0.12
N LEU A 99 -4.32 3.39 -1.30
CA LEU A 99 -5.52 4.06 -1.77
C LEU A 99 -6.68 3.07 -1.94
N TYR A 100 -6.40 1.90 -2.51
CA TYR A 100 -7.39 0.84 -2.65
C TYR A 100 -7.91 0.35 -1.30
N ALA A 101 -7.03 0.11 -0.31
CA ALA A 101 -7.44 -0.28 1.04
C ALA A 101 -8.32 0.79 1.72
N VAL A 102 -7.93 2.07 1.58
CA VAL A 102 -8.73 3.20 2.10
C VAL A 102 -10.08 3.31 1.37
N HIS A 103 -10.11 3.09 0.05
CA HIS A 103 -11.36 3.06 -0.73
C HIS A 103 -12.30 1.95 -0.28
N LEU A 104 -11.78 0.73 -0.10
CA LEU A 104 -12.55 -0.41 0.43
C LEU A 104 -13.18 -0.07 1.78
N LYS A 105 -12.37 0.44 2.72
CA LYS A 105 -12.84 0.80 4.06
C LYS A 105 -13.84 1.95 4.05
N LYS A 106 -13.52 3.05 3.35
CA LYS A 106 -14.22 4.34 3.49
C LYS A 106 -15.37 4.53 2.50
N VAL A 107 -15.30 3.90 1.33
CA VAL A 107 -16.31 4.04 0.27
C VAL A 107 -17.17 2.79 0.15
N LYS A 108 -16.57 1.60 0.27
CA LYS A 108 -17.29 0.32 0.16
C LYS A 108 -17.72 -0.25 1.51
N GLU A 109 -17.30 0.35 2.62
CA GLU A 109 -17.58 -0.11 3.98
C GLU A 109 -17.14 -1.57 4.23
N ILE A 110 -16.11 -2.02 3.51
CA ILE A 110 -15.54 -3.35 3.66
C ILE A 110 -14.55 -3.34 4.83
N THR A 111 -14.74 -4.25 5.78
CA THR A 111 -13.81 -4.45 6.89
C THR A 111 -12.53 -5.11 6.39
N LEU A 112 -11.39 -4.50 6.71
CA LEU A 112 -10.06 -5.06 6.52
C LEU A 112 -9.45 -5.31 7.90
N ASP A 113 -9.12 -6.56 8.21
CA ASP A 113 -8.49 -6.92 9.49
C ASP A 113 -7.14 -6.20 9.60
N GLY A 114 -6.86 -5.55 10.73
CA GLY A 114 -5.63 -4.79 10.95
C GLY A 114 -5.62 -3.36 10.37
N PHE A 115 -6.72 -2.88 9.77
CA PHE A 115 -6.76 -1.53 9.21
C PHE A 115 -6.55 -0.42 10.25
N GLU A 116 -7.18 -0.53 11.42
CA GLU A 116 -7.01 0.46 12.50
C GLU A 116 -5.56 0.46 13.02
N TYR A 117 -4.93 -0.71 13.07
CA TYR A 117 -3.51 -0.81 13.40
C TYR A 117 -2.65 -0.08 12.36
N LEU A 118 -2.91 -0.28 11.05
CA LEU A 118 -2.19 0.42 9.99
C LEU A 118 -2.32 1.95 10.12
N MET A 119 -3.49 2.46 10.54
CA MET A 119 -3.71 3.89 10.74
C MET A 119 -2.81 4.52 11.81
N GLU A 120 -2.52 3.74 12.86
CA GLU A 120 -1.71 4.14 14.02
C GLU A 120 -0.23 3.77 13.87
N TYR A 121 0.11 2.84 12.97
CA TYR A 121 1.47 2.40 12.72
C TYR A 121 2.36 3.58 12.30
N GLN A 122 3.45 3.79 13.05
CA GLN A 122 4.43 4.85 12.78
C GLN A 122 5.73 4.22 12.28
N HIS A 123 6.02 4.45 11.01
CA HIS A 123 7.23 3.99 10.34
C HIS A 123 7.53 4.91 9.16
N GLU A 124 8.81 5.27 8.96
CA GLU A 124 9.23 6.25 7.96
C GLU A 124 8.76 5.86 6.55
N GLY A 125 9.05 4.63 6.10
CA GLY A 125 8.60 4.16 4.79
C GLY A 125 7.07 4.14 4.61
N LYS A 126 6.28 3.95 5.68
CA LYS A 126 4.81 4.08 5.59
C LYS A 126 4.43 5.54 5.36
N ASP A 127 5.04 6.47 6.09
CA ASP A 127 4.69 7.88 6.03
C ASP A 127 5.08 8.48 4.67
N GLU A 128 6.19 8.04 4.06
CA GLU A 128 6.54 8.36 2.68
C GLU A 128 5.48 7.89 1.69
N VAL A 129 5.05 6.64 1.79
CA VAL A 129 4.00 6.09 0.91
C VAL A 129 2.67 6.81 1.09
N ASP A 130 2.28 7.14 2.33
CA ASP A 130 1.08 7.90 2.63
C ASP A 130 1.12 9.31 2.02
N GLN A 131 2.26 10.00 2.13
CA GLN A 131 2.46 11.31 1.53
C GLN A 131 2.43 11.25 0.00
N TYR A 132 3.12 10.26 -0.59
CA TYR A 132 3.15 10.05 -2.04
C TYR A 132 1.75 9.75 -2.59
N CYS A 133 1.01 8.86 -1.92
CA CYS A 133 -0.38 8.54 -2.23
C CYS A 133 -1.26 9.79 -2.18
N PHE A 134 -1.20 10.54 -1.08
CA PHE A 134 -1.97 11.76 -0.90
C PHE A 134 -1.67 12.79 -1.99
N MET A 135 -0.40 13.01 -2.32
CA MET A 135 0.03 13.95 -3.36
C MET A 135 -0.50 13.54 -4.75
N ASN A 136 -0.44 12.25 -5.09
CA ASN A 136 -0.95 11.76 -6.38
C ASN A 136 -2.45 12.00 -6.55
N VAL A 137 -3.22 11.86 -5.47
CA VAL A 137 -4.65 12.17 -5.51
C VAL A 137 -4.89 13.67 -5.71
N LEU A 138 -4.12 14.53 -5.02
CA LEU A 138 -4.22 15.97 -5.22
C LEU A 138 -3.91 16.38 -6.66
N LEU A 139 -2.83 15.82 -7.24
CA LEU A 139 -2.44 16.05 -8.63
C LEU A 139 -3.51 15.56 -9.61
N TYR A 140 -4.13 14.40 -9.33
CA TYR A 140 -5.26 13.90 -10.12
C TYR A 140 -6.43 14.89 -10.10
N VAL A 141 -6.84 15.35 -8.91
CA VAL A 141 -7.94 16.32 -8.76
C VAL A 141 -7.64 17.62 -9.50
N GLN A 142 -6.40 18.12 -9.42
CA GLN A 142 -5.98 19.32 -10.13
C GLN A 142 -6.12 19.12 -11.65
N LYS A 143 -5.55 18.05 -12.20
CA LYS A 143 -5.61 17.75 -13.64
C LYS A 143 -7.04 17.55 -14.15
N SER A 144 -7.91 16.92 -13.36
CA SER A 144 -9.33 16.76 -13.71
C SER A 144 -10.06 18.10 -13.82
N LYS A 145 -9.69 19.09 -13.01
CA LYS A 145 -10.24 20.44 -13.11
C LYS A 145 -9.69 21.20 -14.31
N GLU A 146 -8.40 21.08 -14.60
CA GLU A 146 -7.77 21.69 -15.78
C GLU A 146 -8.41 21.17 -17.08
N ALA A 147 -8.58 19.85 -17.21
CA ALA A 147 -9.25 19.23 -18.37
C ALA A 147 -10.72 19.68 -18.54
N SER A 148 -11.39 20.08 -17.46
CA SER A 148 -12.77 20.61 -17.54
C SER A 148 -12.85 22.07 -18.02
N LEU A 149 -11.71 22.77 -18.07
CA LEU A 149 -11.61 24.17 -18.49
C LEU A 149 -11.15 24.35 -19.94
N GLU A 150 -10.61 23.31 -20.58
CA GLU A 150 -10.27 23.32 -22.01
C GLU A 150 -11.55 23.04 -22.83
N PHE A 151 -12.10 24.11 -23.44
CA PHE A 151 -13.35 24.13 -24.21
C PHE A 151 -13.24 23.51 -25.60
#